data_AF-A0A2V9S5S2-F1
#
_entry.id   AF-A0A2V9S5S2-F1
#
_cell.length_a   1.000
_cell.length_b   1.000
_cell.length_c   1.000
_cell.angle_alpha   90.00
_cell.angle_beta   90.00
_cell.angle_gamma   90.00
#
_symmetry.space_group_name_H-M   'P 1'
#
loop_
_entity.id
_entity.type
_entity.pdbx_description
1 polymer ?
#
loop_
_entity_poly.entity_id
_entity_poly.type
_entity_poly.pdbx_seq_one_letter_code
_entity_poly.pdbx_strand_id
1 'polypeptide(L)'
;MRATRARNINSNKKDLSPEQREELLGALKARFEKNMNRHKGLEWAKVQAKLEANTEKLWSLNEMERTGGEPDVVGHDKRTGEYIFYDCSAE
;
A
#
# COMPACT_ATOMS: atom_id res chain seq x y z
N MET A 1 29.52 13.00 -22.43
CA MET A 1 28.25 12.85 -21.69
C MET A 1 28.54 12.00 -20.45
N ARG A 2 28.50 12.57 -19.24
CA ARG A 2 28.80 11.82 -18.01
C ARG A 2 27.58 10.98 -17.65
N ALA A 3 27.67 9.67 -17.91
CA ALA A 3 26.74 8.70 -17.38
C ALA A 3 26.93 8.64 -15.85
N THR A 4 26.01 9.25 -15.11
CA THR A 4 26.04 9.20 -13.65
C THR A 4 25.62 7.80 -13.22
N ARG A 5 26.63 7.01 -12.89
CA ARG A 5 26.59 5.73 -12.18
C ARG A 5 25.51 5.76 -11.09
N ALA A 6 24.42 5.02 -11.27
CA ALA A 6 23.42 4.83 -10.24
C ALA A 6 24.08 4.15 -9.03
N ARG A 7 24.08 4.84 -7.89
CA ARG A 7 24.65 4.32 -6.64
C ARG A 7 23.83 3.11 -6.20
N ASN A 8 24.50 1.95 -6.12
CA ASN A 8 24.01 0.77 -5.43
C ASN A 8 23.98 1.06 -3.92
N ILE A 9 22.79 1.33 -3.38
CA ILE A 9 22.56 1.54 -1.94
C ILE A 9 21.97 0.26 -1.32
N ASN A 10 22.88 -0.51 -0.73
CA ASN A 10 22.77 -1.43 0.41
C ASN A 10 21.35 -1.89 0.86
N SER A 11 20.97 -3.10 0.42
CA SER A 11 20.53 -4.25 1.24
C SER A 11 19.57 -4.04 2.44
N ASN A 12 18.36 -3.50 2.21
CA ASN A 12 17.09 -3.89 2.84
C ASN A 12 15.92 -3.09 2.23
N LYS A 13 15.94 -2.89 0.91
CA LYS A 13 14.85 -2.18 0.25
C LYS A 13 13.66 -3.11 0.18
N LYS A 14 12.77 -2.92 1.14
CA LYS A 14 11.37 -3.34 1.12
C LYS A 14 10.66 -2.66 -0.07
N ASP A 15 11.05 -3.07 -1.27
CA ASP A 15 10.66 -2.47 -2.55
C ASP A 15 10.07 -3.59 -3.40
N LEU A 16 8.83 -3.37 -3.86
CA LEU A 16 8.12 -4.32 -4.69
C LEU A 16 8.48 -4.08 -6.14
N SER A 17 8.65 -5.15 -6.91
CA SER A 17 8.70 -5.06 -8.37
C SER A 17 7.45 -4.34 -8.88
N PRO A 18 7.53 -3.62 -10.02
CA PRO A 18 6.37 -2.91 -10.58
C PRO A 18 5.15 -3.84 -10.75
N GLU A 19 5.37 -5.07 -11.21
CA GLU A 19 4.33 -6.09 -11.36
C GLU A 19 3.67 -6.45 -10.00
N GLN A 20 4.47 -6.67 -8.95
CA GLN A 20 3.94 -6.99 -7.61
C GLN A 20 3.20 -5.80 -7.01
N ARG A 21 3.66 -4.58 -7.28
CA ARG A 21 2.98 -3.36 -6.84
C ARG A 21 1.64 -3.19 -7.55
N GLU A 22 1.57 -3.43 -8.85
CA GLU A 22 0.33 -3.37 -9.62
C GLU A 22 -0.67 -4.44 -9.14
N GLU A 23 -0.21 -5.67 -8.89
CA GLU A 23 -1.03 -6.75 -8.36
C GLU A 23 -1.60 -6.40 -6.98
N LEU A 24 -0.73 -5.95 -6.05
CA LEU A 24 -1.14 -5.53 -4.71
C LEU A 24 -2.13 -4.36 -4.75
N LEU A 25 -1.83 -3.31 -5.53
CA LEU A 25 -2.73 -2.16 -5.66
C LEU A 25 -4.07 -2.56 -6.29
N GLY A 26 -4.06 -3.49 -7.23
CA GLY A 26 -5.28 -4.06 -7.82
C GLY A 26 -6.12 -4.80 -6.79
N ALA A 27 -5.50 -5.66 -5.97
CA ALA A 27 -6.17 -6.40 -4.91
C ALA A 27 -6.76 -5.46 -3.84
N LEU A 28 -5.96 -4.52 -3.33
CA LEU A 28 -6.39 -3.52 -2.35
C LEU A 28 -7.51 -2.62 -2.91
N LYS A 29 -7.45 -2.25 -4.19
CA LYS A 29 -8.50 -1.47 -4.84
C LYS A 29 -9.82 -2.23 -4.87
N ALA A 30 -9.78 -3.48 -5.32
CA ALA A 30 -10.96 -4.33 -5.41
C ALA A 30 -11.61 -4.51 -4.01
N ARG A 31 -10.80 -4.71 -2.96
CA ARG A 31 -11.25 -4.79 -1.57
C ARG A 31 -11.89 -3.47 -1.11
N PHE A 32 -11.22 -2.34 -1.33
CA PHE A 32 -11.72 -1.01 -0.97
C PHE A 32 -13.06 -0.69 -1.66
N GLU A 33 -13.19 -1.00 -2.95
CA GLU A 33 -14.42 -0.77 -3.71
C GLU A 33 -15.55 -1.68 -3.21
N LYS A 34 -15.26 -2.95 -2.91
CA LYS A 34 -16.22 -3.89 -2.31
C LYS A 34 -16.69 -3.46 -0.91
N ASN A 35 -15.81 -2.83 -0.13
CA ASN A 35 -16.04 -2.41 1.24
C ASN A 35 -16.33 -0.90 1.38
N MET A 36 -16.72 -0.21 0.30
CA MET A 36 -16.92 1.25 0.29
C MET A 36 -17.83 1.77 1.42
N ASN A 37 -18.76 0.94 1.90
CA ASN A 37 -19.61 1.27 3.04
C ASN A 37 -18.83 1.54 4.35
N ARG A 38 -17.63 0.95 4.51
CA ARG A 38 -16.72 1.14 5.65
C ARG A 38 -15.85 2.39 5.50
N HIS A 39 -15.69 2.89 4.28
CA HIS A 39 -14.75 3.95 3.90
C HIS A 39 -15.44 5.27 3.53
N LYS A 40 -16.49 5.66 4.26
CA LYS A 40 -17.27 6.88 3.94
C LYS A 40 -16.38 8.12 3.94
N GLY A 41 -16.23 8.74 2.78
CA GLY A 41 -15.45 9.97 2.59
C GLY A 41 -13.97 9.74 2.29
N LEU A 42 -13.54 8.49 2.04
CA LEU A 42 -12.22 8.19 1.50
C LEU A 42 -12.30 7.99 0.00
N GLU A 43 -11.29 8.48 -0.73
CA GLU A 43 -11.19 8.30 -2.18
C GLU A 43 -9.99 7.41 -2.49
N TRP A 44 -10.23 6.32 -3.23
CA TRP A 44 -9.17 5.36 -3.59
C TRP A 44 -7.97 6.05 -4.23
N ALA A 45 -8.18 7.02 -5.13
CA ALA A 45 -7.09 7.76 -5.77
C ALA A 45 -6.14 8.43 -4.76
N LYS A 46 -6.67 8.95 -3.64
CA LYS A 46 -5.86 9.57 -2.58
C LYS A 46 -5.14 8.52 -1.74
N VAL A 47 -5.76 7.35 -1.50
CA VAL A 47 -5.15 6.21 -0.81
C VAL A 47 -3.98 5.68 -1.64
N GLN A 48 -4.24 5.39 -2.92
CA GLN A 48 -3.28 4.90 -3.88
C GLN A 48 -2.08 5.85 -3.96
N ALA A 49 -2.28 7.15 -4.18
CA ALA A 49 -1.18 8.12 -4.26
C ALA A 49 -0.29 8.12 -2.99
N LYS A 50 -0.85 7.83 -1.81
CA LYS A 50 -0.06 7.71 -0.57
C LYS A 50 0.66 6.38 -0.44
N LEU A 51 0.06 5.28 -0.88
CA LEU A 51 0.74 3.99 -0.93
C LEU A 51 1.91 4.03 -1.92
N GLU A 52 1.67 4.59 -3.10
CA GLU A 52 2.66 4.76 -4.16
C GLU A 52 3.85 5.64 -3.76
N ALA A 53 3.64 6.58 -2.84
CA ALA A 53 4.69 7.42 -2.25
C ALA A 53 5.41 6.78 -1.04
N ASN A 54 4.92 5.65 -0.51
CA ASN A 54 5.45 4.98 0.67
C ASN A 54 5.77 3.51 0.40
N THR A 55 6.96 3.26 -0.14
CA THR A 55 7.39 1.91 -0.54
C THR A 55 7.44 0.91 0.61
N GLU A 56 7.86 1.35 1.80
CA GLU A 56 7.89 0.49 3.00
C GLU A 56 6.50 0.02 3.43
N LYS A 57 5.49 0.88 3.23
CA LYS A 57 4.10 0.56 3.54
C LYS A 57 3.52 -0.41 2.54
N LEU A 58 3.80 -0.21 1.25
CA LEU A 58 3.46 -1.16 0.19
C LEU A 58 4.04 -2.54 0.47
N TRP A 59 5.32 -2.62 0.85
CA TRP A 59 5.94 -3.89 1.18
C TRP A 59 5.29 -4.56 2.41
N SER A 60 4.95 -3.78 3.44
CA SER A 60 4.28 -4.33 4.62
C SER A 60 2.89 -4.87 4.29
N LEU A 61 2.13 -4.16 3.44
CA LEU A 61 0.83 -4.61 2.95
C LEU A 61 0.95 -5.83 2.04
N ASN A 62 2.00 -5.89 1.21
CA ASN A 62 2.30 -7.07 0.42
C ASN A 62 2.52 -8.29 1.31
N GLU A 63 3.32 -8.18 2.37
CA GLU A 63 3.56 -9.30 3.28
C GLU A 63 2.29 -9.73 4.04
N MET A 64 1.42 -8.79 4.40
CA MET A 64 0.09 -9.09 4.96
C MET A 64 -0.78 -9.88 3.97
N GLU A 65 -0.87 -9.42 2.72
CA GLU A 65 -1.60 -10.12 1.65
C GLU A 65 -0.99 -11.52 1.36
N ARG A 66 0.34 -11.61 1.32
CA ARG A 66 1.08 -12.85 1.03
C ARG A 66 0.88 -13.93 2.09
N THR A 67 0.61 -13.53 3.33
CA THR A 67 0.35 -14.44 4.45
C THR A 67 -1.12 -14.83 4.57
N GLY A 68 -1.96 -14.38 3.63
CA GLY A 68 -3.39 -14.67 3.62
C GLY A 68 -4.22 -13.74 4.52
N GLY A 69 -3.62 -12.64 4.96
CA GLY A 69 -4.33 -11.57 5.65
C GLY A 69 -5.30 -10.83 4.71
N GLU A 70 -6.11 -9.96 5.31
CA GLU A 70 -7.07 -9.11 4.61
C GLU A 70 -6.84 -7.64 5.00
N PRO A 71 -5.70 -7.04 4.62
CA PRO A 71 -5.41 -5.66 4.96
C PRO A 71 -6.39 -4.72 4.25
N ASP A 72 -7.15 -3.96 5.03
CA ASP A 72 -8.13 -3.01 4.53
C ASP A 72 -7.92 -1.62 5.15
N VAL A 73 -8.37 -0.56 4.46
CA VAL A 73 -8.14 0.81 4.93
C VAL A 73 -9.21 1.21 5.96
N VAL A 74 -8.91 1.13 7.24
CA VAL A 74 -9.92 1.35 8.29
C VAL A 74 -10.10 2.83 8.67
N GLY A 75 -9.19 3.70 8.26
CA GLY A 75 -9.30 5.11 8.61
C GLY A 75 -8.28 6.01 7.94
N HIS A 76 -8.48 7.31 8.12
CA HIS A 76 -7.56 8.36 7.71
C HIS A 76 -7.32 9.30 8.90
N ASP A 77 -6.09 9.34 9.40
CA ASP A 77 -5.70 10.32 10.39
C ASP A 77 -5.54 11.67 9.70
N LYS A 78 -6.50 12.57 9.94
CA LYS A 78 -6.51 13.90 9.29
C LYS A 78 -5.40 14.83 9.81
N ARG A 79 -4.79 14.52 10.95
CA ARG A 79 -3.74 15.34 11.56
C ARG A 79 -2.39 15.04 10.94
N THR A 80 -2.08 13.77 10.67
CA THR A 80 -0.84 13.38 9.97
C THR A 80 -1.02 13.20 8.47
N GLY A 81 -2.27 13.07 8.01
CA GLY A 81 -2.60 12.77 6.62
C GLY A 81 -2.38 11.30 6.25
N GLU A 82 -2.16 10.43 7.23
CA GLU A 82 -1.87 9.01 7.02
C GLU A 82 -3.12 8.14 7.00
N TYR A 83 -3.10 7.13 6.14
CA TYR A 83 -4.12 6.08 6.11
C TYR A 83 -3.78 4.96 7.08
N ILE A 84 -4.76 4.53 7.86
CA ILE A 84 -4.63 3.42 8.81
C ILE A 84 -5.10 2.15 8.09
N PHE A 85 -4.21 1.16 8.03
CA PHE A 85 -4.50 -0.16 7.48
C PHE A 85 -4.56 -1.14 8.63
N TYR A 86 -5.56 -2.02 8.60
CA TYR A 86 -5.76 -3.04 9.62
C TYR A 86 -6.12 -4.34 8.93
N ASP A 87 -5.57 -5.43 9.45
CA ASP A 87 -5.91 -6.76 8.98
C ASP A 87 -7.31 -7.14 9.47
N CYS A 88 -8.27 -7.28 8.55
CA CYS A 88 -9.65 -7.63 8.89
C CYS A 88 -9.92 -9.14 8.89
N SER A 89 -8.87 -9.99 8.99
CA SER A 89 -9.07 -11.43 9.14
C SER A 89 -9.78 -11.71 10.46
N ALA A 90 -10.76 -12.61 10.44
CA ALA A 90 -11.32 -13.13 11.68
C ALA A 90 -10.24 -14.00 12.37
N GLU A 91 -9.81 -13.60 13.57
CA GLU A 91 -9.05 -14.46 14.49
C GLU A 91 -9.99 -15.47 15.18
#